data_AF-A0A7V2HAT8-F1
#
_entry.id   AF-A0A7V2HAT8-F1
#
_cell.length_a   1.000
_cell.length_b   1.000
_cell.length_c   1.000
_cell.angle_alpha   90.00
_cell.angle_beta   90.00
_cell.angle_gamma   90.00
#
_symmetry.space_group_name_H-M   'P 1'
#
loop_
_entity.id
_entity.type
_entity.pdbx_description
1 polymer ?
#
loop_
_entity_poly.entity_id
_entity_poly.type
_entity_poly.pdbx_seq_one_letter_code
_entity_poly.pdbx_strand_id
1 'polypeptide(L)'
;MKPLVVILVWAAAAVAAQPRKASARSKAAPKAAPAAETRAEQRTFPVETIAVVGSRYYPAAALAAVTGLKPGQAMDPGIFDAARERLLATGAFASVAGRYEPAPSQRGYAVVFEVTDIEQRVHYGFRGLEGDLEALRAHLKQKEPLFGDMLPGNEAVFRRFADLIAAYTGKKIRTRTVADPPDRIEVLFFPEDAAPSAIAEVDFAGNKVLATRVLQDAISVAIGVEYNRERLAEILDHSIRPLYEARGRLRVAFPKVETAPATGGIRGLKLTITIEEGEAFQFGAVSVTGADAMNAELAKLAKLMPGELASMQAARDAEARIAAAMRRGGYMNVDVRMERQILDKEKVADIVFAVTPGPQYRFGKLTIEGLDVVGEPAVRKMWGMKPGQAFNAEYPDYFLAKIREENMFDDLRDTRAVLTRNDRERTVDVTLRFNEPKQKTVLK
;
A
#
# COMPACT_ATOMS: atom_id res chain seq x y z
N MET A 1 12.02 28.30 -23.84
CA MET A 1 13.07 28.55 -24.87
C MET A 1 14.39 28.85 -24.15
N LYS A 2 15.53 28.47 -24.74
CA LYS A 2 16.91 28.93 -24.46
C LYS A 2 17.33 29.17 -22.98
N PRO A 3 18.15 28.30 -22.36
CA PRO A 3 18.95 28.71 -21.20
C PRO A 3 20.07 29.68 -21.64
N LEU A 4 20.57 30.51 -20.73
CA LEU A 4 21.75 31.37 -20.96
C LEU A 4 22.87 31.00 -19.98
N VAL A 5 24.11 30.88 -20.48
CA VAL A 5 25.29 30.45 -19.72
C VAL A 5 26.29 31.61 -19.59
N VAL A 6 26.69 31.92 -18.35
CA VAL A 6 27.65 32.96 -17.93
C VAL A 6 28.19 32.52 -16.55
N ILE A 7 29.49 32.47 -16.20
CA ILE A 7 30.73 32.55 -17.00
C ILE A 7 31.89 31.87 -16.21
N LEU A 8 32.97 31.57 -16.95
CA LEU A 8 34.41 31.45 -16.60
C LEU A 8 34.86 32.04 -15.23
N VAL A 9 35.97 31.67 -14.55
CA VAL A 9 37.41 31.50 -14.93
C VAL A 9 38.14 31.07 -13.62
N TRP A 10 39.36 30.52 -13.45
CA TRP A 10 40.49 29.88 -14.19
C TRP A 10 41.41 29.26 -13.08
N ALA A 11 42.53 28.56 -13.26
CA ALA A 11 43.32 27.99 -14.38
C ALA A 11 43.78 26.57 -13.91
N ALA A 12 44.77 25.82 -14.41
CA ALA A 12 45.84 25.90 -15.43
C ALA A 12 45.99 24.47 -16.04
N ALA A 13 46.57 24.16 -17.20
CA ALA A 13 47.87 24.45 -17.82
C ALA A 13 49.08 23.93 -16.98
N ALA A 14 49.93 23.02 -17.47
CA ALA A 14 50.51 22.84 -18.81
C ALA A 14 50.92 21.35 -19.06
N VAL A 15 51.26 20.84 -20.26
CA VAL A 15 51.23 21.32 -21.67
C VAL A 15 51.15 20.07 -22.58
N ALA A 16 50.64 20.20 -23.82
CA ALA A 16 50.60 19.11 -24.80
C ALA A 16 51.03 19.57 -26.21
N ALA A 17 51.87 18.77 -26.90
CA ALA A 17 52.18 18.81 -28.35
C ALA A 17 53.31 17.81 -28.69
N GLN A 18 53.54 17.31 -29.93
CA GLN A 18 52.67 16.85 -31.03
C GLN A 18 53.55 15.96 -32.01
N PRO A 19 53.10 15.44 -33.18
CA PRO A 19 53.60 14.15 -33.70
C PRO A 19 54.36 14.17 -35.06
N ARG A 20 54.67 12.94 -35.56
CA ARG A 20 55.17 12.55 -36.92
C ARG A 20 56.68 12.79 -37.15
N LYS A 21 57.39 12.08 -38.06
CA LYS A 21 57.01 11.22 -39.21
C LYS A 21 58.05 10.07 -39.45
N ALA A 22 57.81 9.18 -40.41
CA ALA A 22 58.56 7.91 -40.64
C ALA A 22 59.88 8.02 -41.45
N SER A 23 60.78 7.02 -41.36
CA SER A 23 61.27 6.18 -42.51
C SER A 23 62.56 5.33 -42.26
N ALA A 24 62.46 4.02 -42.48
CA ALA A 24 63.41 3.05 -43.09
C ALA A 24 64.87 2.73 -42.57
N ARG A 25 65.08 1.39 -42.44
CA ARG A 25 66.30 0.56 -42.69
C ARG A 25 67.58 0.65 -41.82
N SER A 26 67.88 -0.46 -41.13
CA SER A 26 69.13 -1.23 -41.33
C SER A 26 68.94 -2.73 -40.97
N LYS A 27 69.96 -3.58 -41.24
CA LYS A 27 70.06 -5.01 -40.87
C LYS A 27 71.18 -5.18 -39.79
N ALA A 28 71.45 -6.30 -39.12
CA ALA A 28 70.91 -7.68 -39.12
C ALA A 28 71.28 -8.40 -37.79
N ALA A 29 70.54 -9.46 -37.41
CA ALA A 29 71.01 -10.67 -36.67
C ALA A 29 71.67 -10.53 -35.26
N PRO A 30 71.72 -11.59 -34.40
CA PRO A 30 71.41 -13.00 -34.63
C PRO A 30 70.24 -13.56 -33.79
N LYS A 31 70.07 -14.89 -33.88
CA LYS A 31 68.93 -15.69 -33.40
C LYS A 31 69.31 -16.47 -32.14
N ALA A 32 68.45 -16.44 -31.12
CA ALA A 32 68.52 -17.31 -29.93
C ALA A 32 67.32 -18.29 -29.89
N ALA A 33 67.43 -19.34 -29.07
CA ALA A 33 66.47 -20.45 -29.01
C ALA A 33 65.15 -20.07 -28.29
N PRO A 34 64.02 -20.75 -28.59
CA PRO A 34 62.77 -20.53 -27.86
C PRO A 34 62.88 -21.06 -26.42
N ALA A 35 62.52 -20.22 -25.45
CA ALA A 35 62.24 -20.70 -24.10
C ALA A 35 60.92 -21.49 -24.12
N ALA A 36 60.91 -22.68 -23.54
CA ALA A 36 59.69 -23.46 -23.41
C ALA A 36 58.76 -22.80 -22.38
N GLU A 37 57.53 -22.49 -22.77
CA GLU A 37 56.48 -22.13 -21.83
C GLU A 37 56.10 -23.38 -21.02
N THR A 38 56.62 -23.49 -19.80
CA THR A 38 56.23 -24.52 -18.85
C THR A 38 54.78 -24.29 -18.44
N ARG A 39 53.85 -24.88 -19.21
CA ARG A 39 52.42 -24.90 -18.91
C ARG A 39 52.21 -25.62 -17.56
N ALA A 40 52.15 -24.83 -16.49
CA ALA A 40 51.92 -25.35 -15.15
C ALA A 40 50.61 -26.13 -15.12
N GLU A 41 50.68 -27.41 -14.77
CA GLU A 41 49.50 -28.25 -14.58
C GLU A 41 48.68 -27.66 -13.44
N GLN A 42 47.48 -27.17 -13.75
CA GLN A 42 46.52 -26.73 -12.73
C GLN A 42 46.08 -27.97 -11.95
N ARG A 43 46.69 -28.18 -10.78
CA ARG A 43 46.31 -29.22 -9.83
C ARG A 43 44.91 -28.90 -9.28
N THR A 44 43.89 -29.46 -9.92
CA THR A 44 42.50 -29.36 -9.48
C THR A 44 42.27 -30.24 -8.26
N PHE A 45 42.36 -29.65 -7.07
CA PHE A 45 42.04 -30.34 -5.83
C PHE A 45 40.52 -30.60 -5.72
N PRO A 46 40.06 -31.69 -5.09
CA PRO A 46 38.63 -31.98 -4.94
C PRO A 46 37.92 -31.00 -4.00
N VAL A 47 36.61 -30.81 -4.20
CA VAL A 47 35.70 -30.24 -3.20
C VAL A 47 35.55 -31.24 -2.05
N GLU A 48 35.78 -30.83 -0.80
CA GLU A 48 35.56 -31.68 0.38
C GLU A 48 34.27 -31.32 1.11
N THR A 49 33.99 -30.02 1.30
CA THR A 49 32.80 -29.54 1.99
C THR A 49 32.09 -28.45 1.19
N ILE A 50 30.76 -28.42 1.30
CA ILE A 50 29.89 -27.44 0.66
C ILE A 50 28.95 -26.91 1.75
N ALA A 51 29.07 -25.63 2.08
CA ALA A 51 28.19 -24.94 3.01
C ALA A 51 27.45 -23.80 2.29
N VAL A 52 26.18 -23.60 2.62
CA VAL A 52 25.42 -22.40 2.25
C VAL A 52 24.79 -21.83 3.52
N VAL A 53 25.05 -20.57 3.81
CA VAL A 53 24.69 -19.90 5.07
C VAL A 53 24.07 -18.52 4.81
N GLY A 54 23.32 -17.99 5.77
CA GLY A 54 22.66 -16.68 5.69
C GLY A 54 21.16 -16.72 5.36
N SER A 55 20.67 -17.82 4.76
CA SER A 55 19.23 -17.99 4.55
C SER A 55 18.48 -18.23 5.87
N ARG A 56 17.37 -17.51 6.04
CA ARG A 56 16.35 -17.67 7.09
C ARG A 56 15.22 -18.60 6.62
N TYR A 57 14.99 -18.69 5.31
CA TYR A 57 13.82 -19.37 4.74
C TYR A 57 14.08 -20.78 4.20
N TYR A 58 15.34 -21.14 3.90
CA TYR A 58 15.67 -22.38 3.21
C TYR A 58 16.74 -23.20 3.97
N PRO A 59 16.54 -24.50 4.19
CA PRO A 59 17.50 -25.32 4.94
C PRO A 59 18.79 -25.54 4.13
N ALA A 60 19.94 -25.41 4.80
CA ALA A 60 21.26 -25.46 4.17
C ALA A 60 21.51 -26.71 3.31
N ALA A 61 20.91 -27.86 3.64
CA ALA A 61 21.00 -29.08 2.83
C ALA A 61 20.31 -28.96 1.46
N ALA A 62 19.17 -28.27 1.37
CA ALA A 62 18.50 -28.02 0.10
C ALA A 62 19.28 -26.98 -0.74
N LEU A 63 19.88 -25.99 -0.09
CA LEU A 63 20.76 -25.02 -0.74
C LEU A 63 22.04 -25.66 -1.28
N ALA A 64 22.68 -26.54 -0.50
CA ALA A 64 23.83 -27.33 -0.96
C ALA A 64 23.47 -28.19 -2.18
N ALA A 65 22.29 -28.83 -2.21
CA ALA A 65 21.82 -29.57 -3.38
C ALA A 65 21.63 -28.68 -4.63
N VAL A 66 21.14 -27.45 -4.47
CA VAL A 66 21.01 -26.47 -5.58
C VAL A 66 22.36 -26.08 -6.19
N THR A 67 23.45 -26.05 -5.41
CA THR A 67 24.79 -25.75 -5.97
C THR A 67 25.20 -26.72 -7.08
N GLY A 68 24.69 -27.96 -7.06
CA GLY A 68 25.07 -29.03 -7.98
C GLY A 68 26.50 -29.56 -7.79
N LEU A 69 27.26 -29.04 -6.80
CA LEU A 69 28.58 -29.53 -6.43
C LEU A 69 28.47 -30.86 -5.67
N LYS A 70 29.50 -31.70 -5.77
CA LYS A 70 29.59 -32.97 -5.04
C LYS A 70 30.94 -33.10 -4.32
N PRO A 71 30.99 -33.59 -3.08
CA PRO A 71 32.25 -33.98 -2.45
C PRO A 71 33.02 -34.99 -3.32
N GLY A 72 34.35 -34.82 -3.40
CA GLY A 72 35.24 -35.58 -4.27
C GLY A 72 35.31 -35.09 -5.72
N GLN A 73 34.44 -34.18 -6.16
CA GLN A 73 34.54 -33.57 -7.50
C GLN A 73 35.76 -32.64 -7.58
N ALA A 74 36.61 -32.81 -8.59
CA ALA A 74 37.72 -31.88 -8.87
C ALA A 74 37.19 -30.44 -9.01
N MET A 75 37.85 -29.47 -8.37
CA MET A 75 37.43 -28.07 -8.32
C MET A 75 38.15 -27.23 -9.38
N ASP A 76 37.40 -26.40 -10.09
CA ASP A 76 37.88 -25.33 -10.95
C ASP A 76 36.98 -24.08 -10.83
N PRO A 77 37.41 -22.89 -11.30
CA PRO A 77 36.61 -21.66 -11.17
C PRO A 77 35.25 -21.72 -11.88
N GLY A 78 35.15 -22.42 -13.01
CA GLY A 78 33.93 -22.48 -13.83
C GLY A 78 32.80 -23.27 -13.18
N ILE A 79 33.09 -24.38 -12.51
CA ILE A 79 32.08 -25.10 -11.71
C ILE A 79 31.72 -24.39 -10.40
N PHE A 80 32.63 -23.60 -9.83
CA PHE A 80 32.32 -22.70 -8.70
C PHE A 80 31.41 -21.54 -9.11
N ASP A 81 31.73 -20.84 -10.21
CA ASP A 81 30.86 -19.82 -10.78
C ASP A 81 29.50 -20.41 -11.15
N ALA A 82 29.46 -21.57 -11.84
CA ALA A 82 28.20 -22.25 -12.17
C ALA A 82 27.38 -22.66 -10.92
N ALA A 83 28.01 -22.92 -9.78
CA ALA A 83 27.33 -23.16 -8.51
C ALA A 83 26.73 -21.87 -7.91
N ARG A 84 27.45 -20.73 -7.99
CA ARG A 84 26.91 -19.41 -7.63
C ARG A 84 25.73 -19.05 -8.53
N GLU A 85 25.87 -19.21 -9.84
CA GLU A 85 24.82 -18.89 -10.81
C GLU A 85 23.58 -19.78 -10.64
N ARG A 86 23.72 -21.05 -10.24
CA ARG A 86 22.55 -21.88 -9.85
C ARG A 86 21.81 -21.32 -8.64
N LEU A 87 22.53 -20.88 -7.59
CA LEU A 87 21.91 -20.26 -6.43
C LEU A 87 21.20 -18.95 -6.81
N LEU A 88 21.82 -18.09 -7.62
CA LEU A 88 21.21 -16.85 -8.14
C LEU A 88 19.97 -17.15 -9.01
N ALA A 89 20.06 -18.12 -9.92
CA ALA A 89 18.98 -18.51 -10.83
C ALA A 89 17.72 -19.05 -10.13
N THR A 90 17.82 -19.47 -8.86
CA THR A 90 16.61 -19.77 -8.05
C THR A 90 15.69 -18.56 -7.94
N GLY A 91 16.24 -17.33 -7.96
CA GLY A 91 15.53 -16.10 -7.63
C GLY A 91 15.11 -15.98 -6.16
N ALA A 92 15.70 -16.77 -5.25
CA ALA A 92 15.40 -16.74 -3.82
C ALA A 92 16.22 -15.72 -3.02
N PHE A 93 17.34 -15.23 -3.59
CA PHE A 93 18.32 -14.41 -2.89
C PHE A 93 18.54 -13.05 -3.58
N ALA A 94 18.65 -12.00 -2.79
CA ALA A 94 19.06 -10.66 -3.22
C ALA A 94 20.57 -10.59 -3.49
N SER A 95 21.37 -11.46 -2.85
CA SER A 95 22.79 -11.63 -3.13
C SER A 95 23.25 -13.06 -2.84
N VAL A 96 24.26 -13.51 -3.59
CA VAL A 96 25.00 -14.76 -3.36
C VAL A 96 26.48 -14.43 -3.48
N ALA A 97 27.15 -14.28 -2.34
CA ALA A 97 28.60 -14.28 -2.26
C ALA A 97 29.10 -15.73 -2.15
N GLY A 98 30.37 -15.97 -2.52
CA GLY A 98 30.99 -17.27 -2.35
C GLY A 98 32.49 -17.15 -2.17
N ARG A 99 33.06 -18.09 -1.43
CA ARG A 99 34.50 -18.31 -1.30
C ARG A 99 34.82 -19.79 -1.29
N TYR A 100 36.07 -20.10 -1.61
CA TYR A 100 36.64 -21.42 -1.43
C TYR A 100 38.02 -21.27 -0.78
N GLU A 101 38.29 -22.10 0.23
CA GLU A 101 39.52 -22.08 1.02
C GLU A 101 40.11 -23.50 1.09
N PRO A 102 41.43 -23.68 1.28
CA PRO A 102 42.00 -25.01 1.50
C PRO A 102 41.34 -25.71 2.69
N ALA A 103 40.85 -26.93 2.49
CA ALA A 103 40.19 -27.70 3.55
C ALA A 103 41.16 -28.00 4.71
N PRO A 104 40.68 -28.23 5.95
CA PRO A 104 41.53 -28.55 7.10
C PRO A 104 42.42 -29.79 6.90
N SER A 105 42.03 -30.69 6.00
CA SER A 105 42.78 -31.87 5.54
C SER A 105 44.03 -31.54 4.69
N GLN A 106 44.08 -30.33 4.12
CA GLN A 106 44.99 -29.89 3.05
C GLN A 106 44.97 -30.78 1.80
N ARG A 107 43.85 -31.50 1.54
CA ARG A 107 43.68 -32.40 0.38
C ARG A 107 42.63 -31.93 -0.64
N GLY A 108 41.90 -30.87 -0.33
CA GLY A 108 40.78 -30.37 -1.10
C GLY A 108 40.41 -28.92 -0.76
N TYR A 109 39.28 -28.46 -1.28
CA TYR A 109 38.69 -27.15 -0.99
C TYR A 109 37.42 -27.29 -0.14
N ALA A 110 37.30 -26.41 0.86
CA ALA A 110 36.05 -26.12 1.55
C ALA A 110 35.36 -24.95 0.82
N VAL A 111 34.12 -25.14 0.39
CA VAL A 111 33.34 -24.15 -0.38
C VAL A 111 32.22 -23.59 0.49
N VAL A 112 32.15 -22.27 0.61
CA VAL A 112 31.14 -21.56 1.41
C VAL A 112 30.44 -20.52 0.55
N PHE A 113 29.12 -20.62 0.42
CA PHE A 113 28.27 -19.58 -0.15
C PHE A 113 27.51 -18.84 0.96
N GLU A 114 27.52 -17.52 0.88
CA GLU A 114 26.80 -16.62 1.78
C GLU A 114 25.66 -15.97 1.00
N VAL A 115 24.42 -16.21 1.43
CA VAL A 115 23.21 -15.79 0.72
C VAL A 115 22.37 -14.83 1.56
N THR A 116 21.82 -13.80 0.92
CA THR A 116 20.83 -12.91 1.54
C THR A 116 19.47 -13.19 0.91
N ASP A 117 18.50 -13.70 1.69
CA ASP A 117 17.15 -13.98 1.20
C ASP A 117 16.44 -12.71 0.66
N ILE A 118 15.58 -12.87 -0.35
CA ILE A 118 14.58 -11.84 -0.68
C ILE A 118 13.49 -11.85 0.39
N GLU A 119 13.29 -10.72 1.07
CA GLU A 119 12.29 -10.59 2.15
C GLU A 119 10.85 -10.63 1.63
N GLN A 120 10.60 -10.04 0.46
CA GLN A 120 9.28 -10.09 -0.18
C GLN A 120 9.02 -11.51 -0.71
N ARG A 121 8.17 -12.25 0.00
CA ARG A 121 7.63 -13.54 -0.41
C ARG A 121 6.11 -13.44 -0.54
N VAL A 122 5.56 -14.24 -1.43
CA VAL A 122 4.12 -14.27 -1.73
C VAL A 122 3.59 -15.71 -1.63
N HIS A 123 2.32 -15.86 -1.28
CA HIS A 123 1.64 -17.14 -1.46
C HIS A 123 1.34 -17.40 -2.93
N TYR A 124 0.93 -18.63 -3.27
CA TYR A 124 0.52 -18.98 -4.63
C TYR A 124 -0.79 -19.76 -4.65
N GLY A 125 -1.61 -19.48 -5.66
CA GLY A 125 -2.88 -20.15 -5.89
C GLY A 125 -2.98 -20.72 -7.31
N PHE A 126 -3.68 -21.83 -7.46
CA PHE A 126 -4.05 -22.40 -8.76
C PHE A 126 -5.53 -22.10 -9.04
N ARG A 127 -5.84 -21.49 -10.20
CA ARG A 127 -7.21 -21.14 -10.58
C ARG A 127 -7.50 -21.62 -12.01
N GLY A 128 -8.59 -22.38 -12.19
CA GLY A 128 -8.93 -22.96 -13.50
C GLY A 128 -7.97 -24.06 -13.98
N LEU A 129 -7.11 -24.60 -13.11
CA LEU A 129 -6.37 -25.83 -13.41
C LEU A 129 -7.24 -27.06 -13.11
N GLU A 130 -7.17 -28.03 -14.00
CA GLU A 130 -7.93 -29.29 -13.95
C GLU A 130 -6.98 -30.44 -13.56
N GLY A 131 -7.53 -31.50 -12.96
CA GLY A 131 -6.76 -32.67 -12.51
C GLY A 131 -6.22 -32.54 -11.08
N ASP A 132 -5.20 -33.34 -10.77
CA ASP A 132 -4.63 -33.46 -9.42
C ASP A 132 -3.63 -32.33 -9.12
N LEU A 133 -4.04 -31.40 -8.27
CA LEU A 133 -3.23 -30.27 -7.83
C LEU A 133 -2.15 -30.64 -6.80
N GLU A 134 -2.26 -31.78 -6.12
CA GLU A 134 -1.21 -32.30 -5.23
C GLU A 134 -0.11 -32.99 -6.03
N ALA A 135 -0.46 -33.77 -7.05
CA ALA A 135 0.48 -34.30 -8.03
C ALA A 135 1.22 -33.19 -8.78
N LEU A 136 0.54 -32.08 -9.13
CA LEU A 136 1.20 -30.88 -9.67
C LEU A 136 2.20 -30.27 -8.68
N ARG A 137 1.83 -30.09 -7.40
CA ARG A 137 2.76 -29.60 -6.36
C ARG A 137 3.96 -30.53 -6.19
N ALA A 138 3.76 -31.84 -6.22
CA ALA A 138 4.83 -32.83 -6.15
C ALA A 138 5.77 -32.74 -7.37
N HIS A 139 5.23 -32.56 -8.57
CA HIS A 139 6.04 -32.35 -9.78
C HIS A 139 6.86 -31.07 -9.69
N LEU A 140 6.25 -29.96 -9.26
CA LEU A 140 6.96 -28.70 -9.04
C LEU A 140 8.07 -28.86 -7.98
N LYS A 141 7.82 -29.58 -6.88
CA LYS A 141 8.82 -29.86 -5.84
C LYS A 141 9.98 -30.73 -6.34
N GLN A 142 9.74 -31.62 -7.31
CA GLN A 142 10.77 -32.43 -7.95
C GLN A 142 11.66 -31.60 -8.88
N LYS A 143 11.10 -30.58 -9.55
CA LYS A 143 11.82 -29.69 -10.48
C LYS A 143 12.56 -28.56 -9.75
N GLU A 144 11.96 -28.02 -8.70
CA GLU A 144 12.41 -26.86 -7.94
C GLU A 144 12.61 -27.24 -6.45
N PRO A 145 13.83 -27.60 -6.02
CA PRO A 145 14.09 -28.05 -4.65
C PRO A 145 13.65 -27.05 -3.57
N LEU A 146 13.64 -25.75 -3.87
CA LEU A 146 13.23 -24.67 -2.98
C LEU A 146 11.73 -24.35 -3.03
N PHE A 147 10.92 -25.05 -3.82
CA PHE A 147 9.47 -24.88 -3.85
C PHE A 147 8.83 -25.24 -2.48
N GLY A 148 7.76 -24.52 -2.13
CA GLY A 148 7.05 -24.63 -0.86
C GLY A 148 5.94 -23.56 -0.79
N ASP A 149 5.32 -23.37 0.37
CA ASP A 149 4.04 -22.63 0.54
C ASP A 149 4.09 -21.12 0.23
N MET A 150 5.29 -20.57 0.04
CA MET A 150 5.53 -19.20 -0.40
C MET A 150 6.69 -19.12 -1.40
N LEU A 151 6.46 -18.42 -2.50
CA LEU A 151 7.46 -18.14 -3.53
C LEU A 151 8.20 -16.83 -3.24
N PRO A 152 9.48 -16.69 -3.65
CA PRO A 152 10.13 -15.38 -3.76
C PRO A 152 9.32 -14.44 -4.65
N GLY A 153 9.10 -13.20 -4.20
CA GLY A 153 8.20 -12.22 -4.82
C GLY A 153 8.78 -11.52 -6.05
N ASN A 154 9.21 -12.27 -7.07
CA ASN A 154 9.73 -11.70 -8.31
C ASN A 154 9.16 -12.36 -9.58
N GLU A 155 9.05 -11.57 -10.64
CA GLU A 155 8.39 -12.00 -11.89
C GLU A 155 9.14 -13.13 -12.61
N ALA A 156 10.47 -13.22 -12.48
CA ALA A 156 11.26 -14.28 -13.11
C ALA A 156 10.95 -15.65 -12.49
N VAL A 157 10.79 -15.72 -11.16
CA VAL A 157 10.29 -16.91 -10.45
C VAL A 157 8.86 -17.24 -10.89
N PHE A 158 7.97 -16.25 -10.94
CA PHE A 158 6.58 -16.49 -11.36
C PHE A 158 6.50 -17.04 -12.79
N ARG A 159 7.30 -16.49 -13.72
CA ARG A 159 7.38 -16.98 -15.10
C ARG A 159 7.91 -18.42 -15.16
N ARG A 160 9.00 -18.72 -14.44
CA ARG A 160 9.58 -20.08 -14.36
C ARG A 160 8.58 -21.11 -13.84
N PHE A 161 7.80 -20.78 -12.80
CA PHE A 161 6.73 -21.67 -12.32
C PHE A 161 5.57 -21.79 -13.33
N ALA A 162 5.20 -20.72 -14.05
CA ALA A 162 4.18 -20.79 -15.10
C ALA A 162 4.62 -21.71 -16.25
N ASP A 163 5.88 -21.65 -16.67
CA ASP A 163 6.47 -22.51 -17.71
C ASP A 163 6.49 -23.99 -17.25
N LEU A 164 6.81 -24.27 -15.98
CA LEU A 164 6.75 -25.62 -15.42
C LEU A 164 5.32 -26.18 -15.34
N ILE A 165 4.33 -25.36 -14.94
CA ILE A 165 2.92 -25.77 -14.93
C ILE A 165 2.40 -25.95 -16.36
N ALA A 166 2.85 -25.13 -17.32
CA ALA A 166 2.52 -25.29 -18.73
C ALA A 166 3.07 -26.60 -19.32
N ALA A 167 4.31 -26.96 -18.98
CA ALA A 167 4.92 -28.23 -19.38
C ALA A 167 4.22 -29.46 -18.77
N TYR A 168 3.64 -29.33 -17.57
CA TYR A 168 2.86 -30.40 -16.92
C TYR A 168 1.44 -30.53 -17.47
N THR A 169 0.75 -29.41 -17.71
CA THR A 169 -0.68 -29.37 -18.08
C THR A 169 -0.94 -29.35 -19.59
N GLY A 170 0.06 -29.04 -20.40
CA GLY A 170 -0.09 -28.80 -21.84
C GLY A 170 -0.80 -27.49 -22.20
N LYS A 171 -1.27 -26.71 -21.22
CA LYS A 171 -1.94 -25.41 -21.42
C LYS A 171 -0.95 -24.27 -21.21
N LYS A 172 -1.08 -23.19 -21.97
CA LYS A 172 -0.26 -21.98 -21.74
C LYS A 172 -0.76 -21.26 -20.49
N ILE A 173 0.12 -21.09 -19.50
CA ILE A 173 -0.22 -20.51 -18.19
C ILE A 173 0.08 -19.00 -18.18
N ARG A 174 -0.80 -18.25 -17.51
CA ARG A 174 -0.61 -16.85 -17.13
C ARG A 174 -0.51 -16.72 -15.61
N THR A 175 0.12 -15.64 -15.18
CA THR A 175 0.26 -15.24 -13.77
C THR A 175 -0.44 -13.91 -13.53
N ARG A 176 -0.96 -13.71 -12.32
CA ARG A 176 -1.42 -12.40 -11.83
C ARG A 176 -1.26 -12.33 -10.32
N THR A 177 -0.62 -11.26 -9.87
CA THR A 177 -0.56 -10.90 -8.45
C THR A 177 -1.89 -10.29 -8.01
N VAL A 178 -2.41 -10.72 -6.86
CA VAL A 178 -3.60 -10.18 -6.19
C VAL A 178 -3.30 -9.93 -4.72
N ALA A 179 -4.09 -9.06 -4.08
CA ALA A 179 -4.23 -9.04 -2.63
C ALA A 179 -5.52 -9.80 -2.28
N ASP A 180 -5.37 -10.94 -1.60
CA ASP A 180 -6.45 -11.86 -1.22
C ASP A 180 -5.97 -12.74 -0.01
N PRO A 181 -6.37 -12.44 1.24
CA PRO A 181 -7.06 -11.23 1.73
C PRO A 181 -6.25 -9.92 1.55
N PRO A 182 -6.81 -8.73 1.84
CA PRO A 182 -6.21 -7.44 1.48
C PRO A 182 -4.79 -7.15 2.01
N ASP A 183 -4.38 -7.81 3.10
CA ASP A 183 -3.03 -7.73 3.71
C ASP A 183 -2.03 -8.75 3.14
N ARG A 184 -2.52 -9.76 2.40
CA ARG A 184 -1.76 -10.90 1.89
C ARG A 184 -1.65 -10.86 0.36
N ILE A 185 -0.41 -10.77 -0.13
CA ILE A 185 -0.12 -10.85 -1.56
C ILE A 185 0.00 -12.32 -2.00
N GLU A 186 -0.76 -12.69 -3.02
CA GLU A 186 -0.75 -14.01 -3.65
C GLU A 186 -0.54 -13.90 -5.16
N VAL A 187 0.22 -14.83 -5.75
CA VAL A 187 0.32 -15.00 -7.21
C VAL A 187 -0.57 -16.14 -7.68
N LEU A 188 -1.58 -15.81 -8.49
CA LEU A 188 -2.48 -16.78 -9.11
C LEU A 188 -1.90 -17.27 -10.44
N PHE A 189 -1.80 -18.59 -10.59
CA PHE A 189 -1.48 -19.27 -11.83
C PHE A 189 -2.76 -19.84 -12.45
N PHE A 190 -3.00 -19.53 -13.73
CA PHE A 190 -4.23 -19.93 -14.45
C PHE A 190 -3.99 -20.10 -15.95
N PRO A 191 -4.73 -20.97 -16.66
CA PRO A 191 -4.59 -21.11 -18.12
C PRO A 191 -5.01 -19.84 -18.89
N GLU A 192 -4.37 -19.58 -20.03
CA GLU A 192 -4.71 -18.46 -20.93
C GLU A 192 -6.09 -18.63 -21.60
N ASP A 193 -6.50 -19.88 -21.80
CA ASP A 193 -7.82 -20.33 -22.25
C ASP A 193 -8.88 -20.36 -21.14
N ALA A 194 -8.50 -20.11 -19.87
CA ALA A 194 -9.45 -20.11 -18.77
C ALA A 194 -10.59 -19.11 -18.99
N ALA A 195 -11.80 -19.53 -18.62
CA ALA A 195 -12.97 -18.68 -18.57
C ALA A 195 -12.67 -17.43 -17.71
N PRO A 196 -12.90 -16.22 -18.22
CA PRO A 196 -12.43 -15.00 -17.56
C PRO A 196 -13.24 -14.73 -16.29
N SER A 197 -12.62 -14.90 -15.13
CA SER A 197 -13.24 -14.74 -13.80
C SER A 197 -13.30 -13.29 -13.31
N ALA A 198 -12.76 -12.34 -14.06
CA ALA A 198 -12.89 -10.91 -13.76
C ALA A 198 -14.30 -10.41 -14.11
N ILE A 199 -14.88 -9.62 -13.21
CA ILE A 199 -16.17 -8.95 -13.40
C ILE A 199 -15.99 -7.87 -14.48
N ALA A 200 -16.73 -7.98 -15.59
CA ALA A 200 -16.72 -7.01 -16.68
C ALA A 200 -17.98 -6.15 -16.72
N GLU A 201 -19.09 -6.65 -16.16
CA GLU A 201 -20.40 -6.00 -16.22
C GLU A 201 -21.22 -6.40 -14.98
N VAL A 202 -21.99 -5.46 -14.41
CA VAL A 202 -22.90 -5.73 -13.30
C VAL A 202 -24.26 -5.09 -13.56
N ASP A 203 -25.29 -5.93 -13.62
CA ASP A 203 -26.69 -5.53 -13.67
C ASP A 203 -27.40 -5.82 -12.34
N PHE A 204 -28.49 -5.09 -12.12
CA PHE A 204 -29.33 -5.23 -10.93
C PHE A 204 -30.77 -5.57 -11.31
N ALA A 205 -31.40 -6.41 -10.51
CA ALA A 205 -32.81 -6.76 -10.61
C ALA A 205 -33.52 -6.57 -9.26
N GLY A 206 -34.79 -6.14 -9.29
CA GLY A 206 -35.61 -5.95 -8.09
C GLY A 206 -35.58 -4.55 -7.47
N ASN A 207 -34.62 -3.70 -7.87
CA ASN A 207 -34.55 -2.31 -7.41
C ASN A 207 -35.72 -1.44 -7.91
N LYS A 208 -36.25 -0.60 -7.02
CA LYS A 208 -37.39 0.31 -7.23
C LYS A 208 -37.17 1.65 -6.52
N VAL A 209 -36.61 1.62 -5.31
CA VAL A 209 -36.27 2.82 -4.51
C VAL A 209 -35.00 3.52 -5.02
N LEU A 210 -34.12 2.79 -5.70
CA LEU A 210 -32.94 3.33 -6.39
C LEU A 210 -33.00 3.06 -7.89
N ALA A 211 -32.75 4.11 -8.68
CA ALA A 211 -32.60 3.98 -10.13
C ALA A 211 -31.32 3.20 -10.46
N THR A 212 -31.39 2.26 -11.41
CA THR A 212 -30.30 1.31 -11.73
C THR A 212 -28.96 2.00 -12.02
N ARG A 213 -28.99 3.18 -12.67
CA ARG A 213 -27.77 3.97 -12.91
C ARG A 213 -27.02 4.34 -11.64
N VAL A 214 -27.71 4.71 -10.55
CA VAL A 214 -27.08 5.06 -9.27
C VAL A 214 -26.38 3.84 -8.64
N LEU A 215 -26.94 2.64 -8.87
CA LEU A 215 -26.32 1.38 -8.44
C LEU A 215 -25.12 1.01 -9.34
N GLN A 216 -25.22 1.24 -10.65
CA GLN A 216 -24.14 1.00 -11.62
C GLN A 216 -22.95 1.95 -11.39
N ASP A 217 -23.20 3.24 -11.18
CA ASP A 217 -22.17 4.24 -10.86
C ASP A 217 -21.43 3.85 -9.56
N ALA A 218 -22.15 3.36 -8.54
CA ALA A 218 -21.59 2.94 -7.25
C ALA A 218 -20.88 1.58 -7.27
N ILE A 219 -21.34 0.59 -8.06
CA ILE A 219 -20.71 -0.74 -8.18
C ILE A 219 -19.52 -0.75 -9.16
N SER A 220 -19.22 0.38 -9.81
CA SER A 220 -18.10 0.52 -10.76
C SER A 220 -16.76 0.04 -10.20
N VAL A 221 -16.55 0.11 -8.88
CA VAL A 221 -15.39 -0.42 -8.14
C VAL A 221 -15.21 -1.94 -8.23
N ALA A 222 -16.25 -2.69 -8.64
CA ALA A 222 -16.17 -4.14 -8.89
C ALA A 222 -15.64 -4.47 -10.29
N ILE A 223 -15.65 -3.54 -11.24
CA ILE A 223 -15.25 -3.81 -12.63
C ILE A 223 -13.73 -4.03 -12.70
N GLY A 224 -13.33 -5.13 -13.33
CA GLY A 224 -11.95 -5.61 -13.37
C GLY A 224 -11.52 -6.42 -12.13
N VAL A 225 -12.33 -6.47 -11.07
CA VAL A 225 -12.08 -7.28 -9.88
C VAL A 225 -12.39 -8.75 -10.17
N GLU A 226 -11.62 -9.67 -9.58
CA GLU A 226 -11.93 -11.10 -9.64
C GLU A 226 -13.22 -11.42 -8.88
N TYR A 227 -14.11 -12.20 -9.50
CA TYR A 227 -15.31 -12.70 -8.85
C TYR A 227 -14.96 -13.74 -7.76
N ASN A 228 -14.96 -13.28 -6.52
CA ASN A 228 -15.16 -14.08 -5.31
C ASN A 228 -16.50 -13.63 -4.71
N ARG A 229 -17.35 -14.59 -4.26
CA ARG A 229 -18.63 -14.31 -3.60
C ARG A 229 -18.47 -13.46 -2.35
N GLU A 230 -17.45 -13.74 -1.54
CA GLU A 230 -17.21 -13.06 -0.25
C GLU A 230 -16.82 -11.59 -0.51
N ARG A 231 -15.81 -11.38 -1.35
CA ARG A 231 -15.38 -10.04 -1.78
C ARG A 231 -16.48 -9.25 -2.50
N LEU A 232 -17.36 -9.91 -3.26
CA LEU A 232 -18.53 -9.24 -3.84
C LEU A 232 -19.52 -8.80 -2.77
N ALA A 233 -19.75 -9.60 -1.72
CA ALA A 233 -20.60 -9.23 -0.60
C ALA A 233 -20.02 -8.01 0.16
N GLU A 234 -18.72 -7.98 0.42
CA GLU A 234 -18.03 -6.81 0.98
C GLU A 234 -18.25 -5.56 0.12
N ILE A 235 -18.03 -5.66 -1.19
CA ILE A 235 -18.24 -4.53 -2.12
C ILE A 235 -19.70 -4.08 -2.13
N LEU A 236 -20.68 -4.99 -2.11
CA LEU A 236 -22.10 -4.64 -2.02
C LEU A 236 -22.45 -3.96 -0.69
N ASP A 237 -21.87 -4.42 0.43
CA ASP A 237 -22.09 -3.86 1.76
C ASP A 237 -21.41 -2.50 1.98
N HIS A 238 -20.32 -2.21 1.25
CA HIS A 238 -19.66 -0.91 1.28
C HIS A 238 -20.17 0.08 0.22
N SER A 239 -20.58 -0.37 -0.97
CA SER A 239 -20.97 0.51 -2.08
C SER A 239 -22.48 0.65 -2.29
N ILE A 240 -23.27 -0.40 -2.03
CA ILE A 240 -24.71 -0.41 -2.37
C ILE A 240 -25.60 -0.31 -1.11
N ARG A 241 -25.30 -1.08 -0.06
CA ARG A 241 -26.05 -1.04 1.20
C ARG A 241 -26.19 0.37 1.79
N PRO A 242 -25.16 1.24 1.81
CA PRO A 242 -25.30 2.59 2.39
C PRO A 242 -26.30 3.48 1.63
N LEU A 243 -26.44 3.30 0.32
CA LEU A 243 -27.40 4.06 -0.52
C LEU A 243 -28.85 3.71 -0.17
N TYR A 244 -29.08 2.46 0.22
CA TYR A 244 -30.34 1.94 0.72
C TYR A 244 -30.60 2.33 2.19
N GLU A 245 -29.60 2.22 3.05
CA GLU A 245 -29.67 2.67 4.44
C GLU A 245 -29.93 4.19 4.56
N ALA A 246 -29.40 5.00 3.65
CA ALA A 246 -29.72 6.43 3.54
C ALA A 246 -31.18 6.72 3.17
N ARG A 247 -31.96 5.69 2.80
CA ARG A 247 -33.40 5.74 2.45
C ARG A 247 -34.25 4.85 3.37
N GLY A 248 -33.77 4.57 4.58
CA GLY A 248 -34.49 3.76 5.59
C GLY A 248 -34.59 2.27 5.26
N ARG A 249 -33.91 1.77 4.22
CA ARG A 249 -33.96 0.36 3.80
C ARG A 249 -32.91 -0.48 4.54
N LEU A 250 -33.07 -0.54 5.87
CA LEU A 250 -32.08 -1.13 6.80
C LEU A 250 -31.96 -2.66 6.68
N ARG A 251 -32.94 -3.32 6.06
CA ARG A 251 -32.97 -4.76 5.80
C ARG A 251 -32.81 -5.12 4.31
N VAL A 252 -32.11 -4.28 3.54
CA VAL A 252 -31.73 -4.61 2.17
C VAL A 252 -30.86 -5.89 2.13
N ALA A 253 -31.13 -6.77 1.17
CA ALA A 253 -30.41 -8.02 0.98
C ALA A 253 -30.07 -8.26 -0.49
N PHE A 254 -29.03 -9.08 -0.72
CA PHE A 254 -28.51 -9.46 -2.04
C PHE A 254 -28.57 -10.98 -2.20
N PRO A 255 -29.76 -11.62 -2.10
CA PRO A 255 -29.89 -13.07 -1.90
C PRO A 255 -29.40 -13.93 -3.08
N LYS A 256 -29.29 -13.35 -4.28
CA LYS A 256 -28.96 -14.09 -5.50
C LYS A 256 -28.02 -13.27 -6.39
N VAL A 257 -26.93 -13.91 -6.81
CA VAL A 257 -26.02 -13.43 -7.85
C VAL A 257 -25.96 -14.50 -8.93
N GLU A 258 -26.35 -14.14 -10.15
CA GLU A 258 -26.21 -14.98 -11.33
C GLU A 258 -24.97 -14.57 -12.13
N THR A 259 -24.27 -15.54 -12.71
CA THR A 259 -23.04 -15.33 -13.47
C THR A 259 -23.21 -15.81 -14.90
N ALA A 260 -22.97 -14.93 -15.87
CA ALA A 260 -22.92 -15.26 -17.30
C ALA A 260 -21.60 -14.76 -17.91
N PRO A 261 -21.17 -15.28 -19.07
CA PRO A 261 -20.15 -14.60 -19.87
C PRO A 261 -20.63 -13.20 -20.27
N ALA A 262 -19.77 -12.20 -20.21
CA ALA A 262 -20.07 -10.86 -20.72
C ALA A 262 -20.26 -10.90 -22.25
N THR A 263 -21.10 -10.00 -22.76
CA THR A 263 -21.48 -9.95 -24.18
C THR A 263 -20.77 -8.82 -24.92
N GLY A 264 -21.11 -8.56 -26.19
CA GLY A 264 -20.52 -7.46 -26.97
C GLY A 264 -19.02 -7.56 -27.26
N GLY A 265 -18.40 -8.73 -27.06
CA GLY A 265 -16.96 -8.95 -27.23
C GLY A 265 -16.11 -8.60 -26.00
N ILE A 266 -16.72 -8.23 -24.88
CA ILE A 266 -16.01 -7.93 -23.63
C ILE A 266 -15.60 -9.25 -22.95
N ARG A 267 -14.31 -9.43 -22.62
CA ARG A 267 -13.80 -10.65 -21.96
C ARG A 267 -13.93 -10.54 -20.42
N GLY A 268 -15.00 -11.09 -19.85
CA GLY A 268 -15.21 -11.20 -18.40
C GLY A 268 -16.53 -11.88 -18.04
N LEU A 269 -16.91 -11.82 -16.77
CA LEU A 269 -18.24 -12.19 -16.29
C LEU A 269 -19.18 -10.97 -16.31
N LYS A 270 -20.40 -11.19 -16.76
CA LYS A 270 -21.57 -10.37 -16.41
C LYS A 270 -22.20 -10.96 -15.15
N LEU A 271 -22.37 -10.12 -14.13
CA LEU A 271 -23.14 -10.45 -12.93
C LEU A 271 -24.54 -9.86 -13.01
N THR A 272 -25.55 -10.63 -12.62
CA THR A 272 -26.90 -10.11 -12.38
C THR A 272 -27.23 -10.29 -10.89
N ILE A 273 -27.36 -9.17 -10.18
CA ILE A 273 -27.52 -9.14 -8.73
C ILE A 273 -28.99 -8.84 -8.40
N THR A 274 -29.67 -9.79 -7.76
CA THR A 274 -31.02 -9.57 -7.25
C THR A 274 -30.95 -8.81 -5.93
N ILE A 275 -31.68 -7.70 -5.85
CA ILE A 275 -31.83 -6.89 -4.65
C ILE A 275 -33.22 -7.11 -4.06
N GLU A 276 -33.28 -7.52 -2.81
CA GLU A 276 -34.47 -7.39 -1.97
C GLU A 276 -34.33 -6.11 -1.16
N GLU A 277 -35.06 -5.05 -1.52
CA GLU A 277 -34.88 -3.72 -0.90
C GLU A 277 -35.31 -3.66 0.57
N GLY A 278 -36.04 -4.67 1.08
CA GLY A 278 -36.64 -4.66 2.41
C GLY A 278 -37.70 -3.56 2.58
N GLU A 279 -38.25 -3.46 3.79
CA GLU A 279 -39.21 -2.40 4.16
C GLU A 279 -38.50 -1.10 4.53
N ALA A 280 -39.24 0.01 4.52
CA ALA A 280 -38.76 1.31 5.00
C ALA A 280 -38.93 1.40 6.52
N PHE A 281 -37.84 1.69 7.23
CA PHE A 281 -37.83 1.91 8.66
C PHE A 281 -37.96 3.40 8.99
N GLN A 282 -38.57 3.71 10.13
CA GLN A 282 -38.67 5.05 10.71
C GLN A 282 -37.73 5.20 11.93
N PHE A 283 -37.31 6.42 12.25
CA PHE A 283 -36.59 6.68 13.50
C PHE A 283 -37.51 6.45 14.71
N GLY A 284 -36.96 5.86 15.76
CA GLY A 284 -37.64 5.67 17.04
C GLY A 284 -37.13 6.63 18.10
N ALA A 285 -36.73 6.10 19.24
CA ALA A 285 -36.03 6.86 20.28
C ALA A 285 -34.68 7.36 19.74
N VAL A 286 -34.42 8.66 19.87
CA VAL A 286 -33.13 9.28 19.54
C VAL A 286 -32.57 9.87 20.83
N SER A 287 -31.36 9.46 21.21
CA SER A 287 -30.76 9.79 22.50
C SER A 287 -29.25 10.02 22.44
N VAL A 288 -28.71 10.63 23.49
CA VAL A 288 -27.27 10.86 23.67
C VAL A 288 -26.89 10.40 25.07
N THR A 289 -25.76 9.73 25.21
CA THR A 289 -25.22 9.23 26.48
C THR A 289 -23.76 9.65 26.66
N GLY A 290 -23.26 9.65 27.89
CA GLY A 290 -21.85 9.94 28.21
C GLY A 290 -21.40 11.41 28.16
N ALA A 291 -22.29 12.35 27.80
CA ALA A 291 -22.05 13.80 27.90
C ALA A 291 -22.80 14.45 29.08
N ASP A 292 -23.21 13.66 30.08
CA ASP A 292 -23.87 14.06 31.32
C ASP A 292 -24.97 15.12 31.14
N ALA A 293 -24.78 16.33 31.68
CA ALA A 293 -25.75 17.43 31.61
C ALA A 293 -26.03 17.91 30.17
N MET A 294 -25.13 17.66 29.22
CA MET A 294 -25.29 18.08 27.82
C MET A 294 -26.12 17.09 26.99
N ASN A 295 -26.39 15.86 27.48
CA ASN A 295 -27.09 14.81 26.73
C ASN A 295 -28.41 15.31 26.09
N ALA A 296 -29.23 16.06 26.84
CA ALA A 296 -30.53 16.57 26.39
C ALA A 296 -30.44 17.77 25.42
N GLU A 297 -29.30 18.45 25.33
CA GLU A 297 -29.02 19.50 24.34
C GLU A 297 -28.47 18.88 23.05
N LEU A 298 -27.50 17.97 23.18
CA LEU A 298 -26.91 17.24 22.05
C LEU A 298 -27.95 16.39 21.31
N ALA A 299 -28.92 15.79 22.02
CA ALA A 299 -30.04 15.08 21.41
C ALA A 299 -30.90 16.00 20.51
N LYS A 300 -31.08 17.27 20.89
CA LYS A 300 -31.81 18.27 20.07
C LYS A 300 -30.97 18.74 18.88
N LEU A 301 -29.64 18.81 19.04
CA LEU A 301 -28.70 19.07 17.93
C LEU A 301 -28.64 17.95 16.89
N ALA A 302 -29.03 16.72 17.25
CA ALA A 302 -29.14 15.62 16.30
C ALA A 302 -30.13 15.92 15.16
N LYS A 303 -31.24 16.60 15.44
CA LYS A 303 -32.32 16.94 14.48
C LYS A 303 -32.85 15.72 13.70
N LEU A 304 -33.06 14.62 14.39
CA LEU A 304 -33.76 13.43 13.88
C LEU A 304 -35.07 13.33 14.66
N MET A 305 -36.23 13.25 13.99
CA MET A 305 -37.52 13.17 14.68
C MET A 305 -38.09 11.75 14.63
N PRO A 306 -38.63 11.22 15.75
CA PRO A 306 -39.32 9.93 15.74
C PRO A 306 -40.46 9.92 14.71
N GLY A 307 -40.59 8.83 13.94
CA GLY A 307 -41.54 8.68 12.85
C GLY A 307 -41.07 9.17 11.47
N GLU A 308 -39.98 9.95 11.39
CA GLU A 308 -39.33 10.25 10.09
C GLU A 308 -38.61 9.02 9.52
N LEU A 309 -38.39 8.99 8.21
CA LEU A 309 -37.65 7.91 7.53
C LEU A 309 -36.22 7.78 8.11
N ALA A 310 -35.84 6.57 8.53
CA ALA A 310 -34.57 6.27 9.21
C ALA A 310 -33.34 6.35 8.28
N SER A 311 -33.00 7.55 7.81
CA SER A 311 -31.83 7.77 6.97
C SER A 311 -30.54 7.64 7.78
N MET A 312 -29.79 6.56 7.58
CA MET A 312 -28.50 6.38 8.24
C MET A 312 -27.46 7.44 7.83
N GLN A 313 -27.67 8.14 6.70
CA GLN A 313 -26.85 9.30 6.37
C GLN A 313 -27.16 10.47 7.31
N ALA A 314 -28.44 10.83 7.48
CA ALA A 314 -28.83 11.91 8.40
C ALA A 314 -28.38 11.66 9.84
N ALA A 315 -28.29 10.38 10.24
CA ALA A 315 -27.75 9.96 11.54
C ALA A 315 -26.23 10.09 11.66
N ARG A 316 -25.44 9.77 10.62
CA ARG A 316 -24.00 10.10 10.56
C ARG A 316 -23.77 11.62 10.54
N ASP A 317 -24.63 12.37 9.85
CA ASP A 317 -24.57 13.83 9.87
C ASP A 317 -24.91 14.39 11.28
N ALA A 318 -25.76 13.70 12.05
CA ALA A 318 -26.09 14.04 13.43
C ALA A 318 -24.94 13.75 14.40
N GLU A 319 -24.31 12.59 14.28
CA GLU A 319 -23.06 12.21 14.96
C GLU A 319 -21.97 13.26 14.73
N ALA A 320 -21.77 13.68 13.47
CA ALA A 320 -20.84 14.76 13.12
C ALA A 320 -21.24 16.12 13.72
N ARG A 321 -22.53 16.48 13.74
CA ARG A 321 -23.04 17.72 14.40
C ARG A 321 -22.75 17.72 15.90
N ILE A 322 -22.97 16.59 16.58
CA ILE A 322 -22.72 16.41 18.03
C ILE A 322 -21.22 16.51 18.32
N ALA A 323 -20.38 15.80 17.56
CA ALA A 323 -18.93 15.84 17.71
C ALA A 323 -18.37 17.26 17.49
N ALA A 324 -18.86 17.98 16.48
CA ALA A 324 -18.47 19.37 16.21
C ALA A 324 -18.92 20.33 17.33
N ALA A 325 -20.13 20.16 17.87
CA ALA A 325 -20.60 20.95 19.02
C ALA A 325 -19.72 20.74 20.26
N MET A 326 -19.34 19.49 20.55
CA MET A 326 -18.41 19.16 21.64
C MET A 326 -17.01 19.76 21.42
N ARG A 327 -16.47 19.72 20.18
CA ARG A 327 -15.18 20.35 19.85
C ARG A 327 -15.20 21.88 19.98
N ARG A 328 -16.30 22.54 19.61
CA ARG A 328 -16.51 23.98 19.89
C ARG A 328 -16.57 24.26 21.40
N GLY A 329 -17.06 23.31 22.19
CA GLY A 329 -17.10 23.34 23.65
C GLY A 329 -15.78 22.98 24.38
N GLY A 330 -14.64 22.87 23.68
CA GLY A 330 -13.34 22.55 24.28
C GLY A 330 -12.96 21.07 24.27
N TYR A 331 -13.88 20.16 23.93
CA TYR A 331 -13.62 18.72 23.94
C TYR A 331 -12.93 18.27 22.64
N MET A 332 -11.66 18.65 22.48
CA MET A 332 -10.89 18.42 21.25
C MET A 332 -10.82 16.93 20.86
N ASN A 333 -10.62 16.07 21.86
CA ASN A 333 -10.43 14.62 21.69
C ASN A 333 -11.75 13.84 21.85
N VAL A 334 -12.91 14.49 21.62
CA VAL A 334 -14.21 13.82 21.71
C VAL A 334 -14.34 12.72 20.66
N ASP A 335 -14.73 11.54 21.14
CA ASP A 335 -15.24 10.43 20.34
C ASP A 335 -16.77 10.39 20.47
N VAL A 336 -17.46 10.14 19.37
CA VAL A 336 -18.92 10.01 19.31
C VAL A 336 -19.23 8.85 18.40
N ARG A 337 -20.07 7.92 18.87
CA ARG A 337 -20.43 6.71 18.13
C ARG A 337 -21.94 6.58 18.03
N MET A 338 -22.45 6.47 16.81
CA MET A 338 -23.83 6.14 16.51
C MET A 338 -24.05 4.62 16.67
N GLU A 339 -24.66 4.24 17.78
CA GLU A 339 -25.23 2.91 17.98
C GLU A 339 -26.68 2.89 17.46
N ARG A 340 -27.11 1.77 16.87
CA ARG A 340 -28.46 1.60 16.31
C ARG A 340 -29.11 0.29 16.76
N GLN A 341 -30.36 0.36 17.20
CA GLN A 341 -31.18 -0.81 17.52
C GLN A 341 -32.34 -0.89 16.53
N ILE A 342 -32.37 -1.97 15.73
CA ILE A 342 -33.40 -2.19 14.71
C ILE A 342 -34.53 -3.04 15.32
N LEU A 343 -35.75 -2.50 15.27
CA LEU A 343 -36.98 -3.10 15.77
C LEU A 343 -37.83 -3.58 14.58
N ASP A 344 -37.61 -4.83 14.17
CA ASP A 344 -38.10 -5.39 12.89
C ASP A 344 -39.62 -5.59 12.80
N LYS A 345 -40.34 -5.69 13.92
CA LYS A 345 -41.82 -5.82 13.90
C LYS A 345 -42.46 -4.44 13.76
N GLU A 346 -41.89 -3.48 14.48
CA GLU A 346 -42.30 -2.09 14.59
C GLU A 346 -41.91 -1.26 13.35
N LYS A 347 -40.93 -1.75 12.57
CA LYS A 347 -40.25 -1.02 11.47
C LYS A 347 -39.57 0.26 11.97
N VAL A 348 -39.00 0.19 13.17
CA VAL A 348 -38.38 1.32 13.86
C VAL A 348 -36.87 1.10 14.02
N ALA A 349 -36.10 2.18 14.01
CA ALA A 349 -34.69 2.21 14.33
C ALA A 349 -34.41 3.25 15.42
N ASP A 350 -34.12 2.76 16.63
CA ASP A 350 -33.66 3.61 17.73
C ASP A 350 -32.17 3.94 17.53
N ILE A 351 -31.79 5.19 17.86
CA ILE A 351 -30.43 5.71 17.67
C ILE A 351 -29.90 6.26 19.00
N VAL A 352 -28.73 5.77 19.40
CA VAL A 352 -28.02 6.24 20.60
C VAL A 352 -26.66 6.80 20.16
N PHE A 353 -26.40 8.08 20.43
CA PHE A 353 -25.08 8.65 20.25
C PHE A 353 -24.29 8.52 21.56
N ALA A 354 -23.43 7.51 21.65
CA ALA A 354 -22.52 7.33 22.76
C ALA A 354 -21.35 8.33 22.64
N VAL A 355 -21.32 9.32 23.52
CA VAL A 355 -20.27 10.36 23.55
C VAL A 355 -19.23 10.01 24.61
N THR A 356 -17.95 10.06 24.25
CA THR A 356 -16.82 10.05 25.19
C THR A 356 -16.15 11.43 25.10
N PRO A 357 -16.46 12.38 26.01
CA PRO A 357 -16.01 13.77 25.89
C PRO A 357 -14.48 13.93 25.93
N GLY A 358 -13.81 13.12 26.75
CA GLY A 358 -12.40 13.33 27.08
C GLY A 358 -12.17 14.63 27.86
N PRO A 359 -10.92 15.10 27.98
CA PRO A 359 -10.61 16.33 28.69
C PRO A 359 -11.06 17.58 27.92
N GLN A 360 -11.74 18.50 28.60
CA GLN A 360 -12.07 19.83 28.08
C GLN A 360 -10.83 20.73 28.12
N TYR A 361 -10.47 21.36 26.99
CA TYR A 361 -9.42 22.36 26.91
C TYR A 361 -9.98 23.79 26.94
N ARG A 362 -9.15 24.71 27.43
CA ARG A 362 -9.40 26.15 27.50
C ARG A 362 -8.42 26.89 26.60
N PHE A 363 -8.81 28.05 26.10
CA PHE A 363 -7.90 28.91 25.35
C PHE A 363 -6.85 29.50 26.32
N GLY A 364 -5.57 29.40 25.94
CA GLY A 364 -4.44 30.00 26.65
C GLY A 364 -4.20 31.43 26.16
N LYS A 365 -3.20 31.63 25.29
CA LYS A 365 -2.84 32.92 24.70
C LYS A 365 -2.84 32.92 23.16
N LEU A 366 -2.90 34.13 22.59
CA LEU A 366 -2.73 34.42 21.17
C LEU A 366 -1.33 34.96 20.88
N THR A 367 -0.56 34.24 20.08
CA THR A 367 0.64 34.72 19.39
C THR A 367 0.27 35.09 17.95
N ILE A 368 0.85 36.17 17.41
CA ILE A 368 0.72 36.55 16.00
C ILE A 368 2.14 36.71 15.47
N GLU A 369 2.43 36.12 14.31
CA GLU A 369 3.75 36.10 13.68
C GLU A 369 3.61 36.54 12.21
N GLY A 370 4.52 37.40 11.73
CA GLY A 370 4.61 37.77 10.31
C GLY A 370 3.75 38.96 9.84
N LEU A 371 3.06 39.65 10.75
CA LEU A 371 2.45 40.98 10.48
C LEU A 371 3.37 42.12 10.95
N ASP A 372 3.14 43.32 10.42
CA ASP A 372 3.84 44.53 10.82
C ASP A 372 3.22 45.21 12.07
N VAL A 373 3.78 46.36 12.45
CA VAL A 373 3.35 47.14 13.62
C VAL A 373 1.96 47.78 13.51
N VAL A 374 1.29 47.69 12.35
CA VAL A 374 -0.06 48.21 12.11
C VAL A 374 -1.07 47.06 12.01
N GLY A 375 -0.71 45.99 11.29
CA GLY A 375 -1.53 44.80 11.10
C GLY A 375 -1.67 43.93 12.35
N GLU A 376 -0.60 43.76 13.13
CA GLU A 376 -0.65 42.92 14.34
C GLU A 376 -1.68 43.42 15.38
N PRO A 377 -1.72 44.71 15.75
CA PRO A 377 -2.72 45.22 16.68
C PRO A 377 -4.15 45.17 16.11
N ALA A 378 -4.31 45.33 14.79
CA ALA A 378 -5.60 45.25 14.12
C ALA A 378 -6.18 43.82 14.21
N VAL A 379 -5.40 42.81 13.83
CA VAL A 379 -5.79 41.40 13.93
C VAL A 379 -6.01 40.98 15.39
N ARG A 380 -5.14 41.41 16.32
CA ARG A 380 -5.31 41.14 17.75
C ARG A 380 -6.61 41.74 18.30
N LYS A 381 -7.03 42.92 17.84
CA LYS A 381 -8.29 43.57 18.24
C LYS A 381 -9.53 42.85 17.70
N MET A 382 -9.42 42.15 16.57
CA MET A 382 -10.51 41.34 16.00
C MET A 382 -10.67 39.97 16.68
N TRP A 383 -9.62 39.46 17.34
CA TRP A 383 -9.61 38.13 17.94
C TRP A 383 -10.59 38.03 19.12
N GLY A 384 -11.62 37.20 18.96
CA GLY A 384 -12.74 37.12 19.90
C GLY A 384 -12.55 36.17 21.10
N MET A 385 -11.56 35.27 21.08
CA MET A 385 -11.37 34.31 22.18
C MET A 385 -10.59 34.92 23.34
N LYS A 386 -11.14 34.83 24.55
CA LYS A 386 -10.53 35.31 25.80
C LYS A 386 -9.86 34.15 26.56
N PRO A 387 -8.67 34.36 27.17
CA PRO A 387 -8.00 33.35 27.97
C PRO A 387 -8.93 32.72 29.03
N GLY A 388 -8.81 31.41 29.24
CA GLY A 388 -9.60 30.64 30.21
C GLY A 388 -10.99 30.20 29.74
N GLN A 389 -11.53 30.75 28.64
CA GLN A 389 -12.77 30.24 28.02
C GLN A 389 -12.55 28.86 27.37
N ALA A 390 -13.61 28.10 27.10
CA ALA A 390 -13.52 26.82 26.39
C ALA A 390 -12.88 26.97 24.99
N PHE A 391 -11.98 26.06 24.62
CA PHE A 391 -11.23 26.16 23.37
C PHE A 391 -12.03 25.63 22.18
N ASN A 392 -12.63 26.54 21.41
CA ASN A 392 -13.20 26.20 20.11
C ASN A 392 -12.07 25.92 19.09
N ALA A 393 -11.87 24.66 18.75
CA ALA A 393 -10.84 24.23 17.79
C ALA A 393 -11.10 24.66 16.33
N GLU A 394 -12.34 25.00 15.96
CA GLU A 394 -12.72 25.46 14.61
C GLU A 394 -12.49 26.97 14.43
N TYR A 395 -12.43 27.74 15.53
CA TYR A 395 -12.36 29.20 15.49
C TYR A 395 -11.08 29.77 14.82
N PRO A 396 -9.87 29.25 15.06
CA PRO A 396 -8.65 29.85 14.50
C PRO A 396 -8.63 29.87 12.97
N ASP A 397 -9.02 28.77 12.32
CA ASP A 397 -9.05 28.69 10.85
C ASP A 397 -10.24 29.46 10.25
N TYR A 398 -11.40 29.46 10.92
CA TYR A 398 -12.52 30.34 10.57
C TYR A 398 -12.13 31.82 10.61
N PHE A 399 -11.41 32.24 11.66
CA PHE A 399 -10.93 33.61 11.81
C PHE A 399 -9.95 34.01 10.69
N LEU A 400 -9.05 33.11 10.30
CA LEU A 400 -8.14 33.33 9.16
C LEU A 400 -8.86 33.30 7.81
N ALA A 401 -9.88 32.47 7.63
CA ALA A 401 -10.72 32.48 6.43
C ALA A 401 -11.40 33.85 6.27
N LYS A 402 -12.02 34.34 7.34
CA LYS A 402 -12.67 35.65 7.38
C LYS A 402 -11.71 36.81 7.03
N ILE A 403 -10.48 36.82 7.55
CA ILE A 403 -9.48 37.86 7.22
C ILE A 403 -9.12 37.87 5.72
N ARG A 404 -9.10 36.70 5.07
CA ARG A 404 -8.89 36.59 3.61
C ARG A 404 -10.12 37.11 2.83
N GLU A 405 -11.33 36.77 3.27
CA GLU A 405 -12.58 37.23 2.65
C GLU A 405 -12.74 38.77 2.73
N GLU A 406 -12.40 39.38 3.87
CA GLU A 406 -12.41 40.84 4.06
C GLU A 406 -11.22 41.54 3.35
N ASN A 407 -10.35 40.81 2.64
CA ASN A 407 -9.21 41.31 1.85
C ASN A 407 -8.32 42.32 2.62
N MET A 408 -8.10 42.08 3.92
CA MET A 408 -7.49 43.06 4.82
C MET A 408 -5.98 43.28 4.62
N PHE A 409 -5.29 42.34 3.96
CA PHE A 409 -3.84 42.33 3.79
C PHE A 409 -3.43 41.67 2.47
N ASP A 410 -2.30 42.09 1.92
CA ASP A 410 -1.72 41.50 0.71
C ASP A 410 -1.06 40.12 0.95
N ASP A 411 -1.17 39.25 -0.06
CA ASP A 411 -0.52 37.93 -0.20
C ASP A 411 -0.70 36.95 0.98
N LEU A 412 -1.92 36.87 1.54
CA LEU A 412 -2.36 35.94 2.61
C LEU A 412 -2.35 34.43 2.24
N ARG A 413 -1.50 34.01 1.31
CA ARG A 413 -1.42 32.65 0.75
C ARG A 413 -0.80 31.65 1.71
N ASP A 414 0.31 32.03 2.35
CA ASP A 414 1.05 31.20 3.31
C ASP A 414 0.59 31.41 4.78
N THR A 415 -0.61 31.99 4.97
CA THR A 415 -1.21 32.27 6.29
C THR A 415 -1.85 31.01 6.90
N ARG A 416 -1.55 30.69 8.17
CA ARG A 416 -2.05 29.48 8.86
C ARG A 416 -2.12 29.61 10.38
N ALA A 417 -3.03 28.86 11.02
CA ALA A 417 -3.05 28.70 12.47
C ALA A 417 -2.17 27.51 12.90
N VAL A 418 -1.53 27.63 14.06
CA VAL A 418 -0.75 26.57 14.71
C VAL A 418 -1.21 26.45 16.16
N LEU A 419 -1.58 25.25 16.59
CA LEU A 419 -2.12 24.98 17.92
C LEU A 419 -1.06 24.32 18.80
N THR A 420 -0.77 24.93 19.95
CA THR A 420 0.15 24.37 20.96
C THR A 420 -0.66 23.92 22.18
N ARG A 421 -0.80 22.60 22.37
CA ARG A 421 -1.63 22.00 23.43
C ARG A 421 -0.81 21.69 24.68
N ASN A 422 -1.28 22.13 25.85
CA ASN A 422 -0.71 21.80 27.15
C ASN A 422 -1.66 20.83 27.90
N ASP A 423 -1.29 19.55 27.92
CA ASP A 423 -2.11 18.49 28.51
C ASP A 423 -2.17 18.50 30.04
N ARG A 424 -1.28 19.24 30.71
CA ARG A 424 -1.25 19.38 32.17
C ARG A 424 -2.19 20.48 32.64
N GLU A 425 -2.10 21.66 32.02
CA GLU A 425 -2.95 22.82 32.34
C GLU A 425 -4.33 22.77 31.66
N ARG A 426 -4.53 21.85 30.70
CA ARG A 426 -5.70 21.81 29.82
C ARG A 426 -5.90 23.10 29.04
N THR A 427 -4.80 23.69 28.58
CA THR A 427 -4.78 24.93 27.78
C THR A 427 -4.35 24.65 26.34
N VAL A 428 -4.79 25.51 25.41
CA VAL A 428 -4.33 25.55 24.02
C VAL A 428 -3.96 26.99 23.67
N ASP A 429 -2.69 27.19 23.33
CA ASP A 429 -2.21 28.43 22.75
C ASP A 429 -2.38 28.39 21.23
N VAL A 430 -2.73 29.54 20.65
CA VAL A 430 -2.87 29.72 19.19
C VAL A 430 -1.77 30.65 18.71
N THR A 431 -0.98 30.20 17.74
CA THR A 431 -0.09 31.04 16.96
C THR A 431 -0.70 31.23 15.57
N LEU A 432 -1.04 32.46 15.20
CA LEU A 432 -1.43 32.82 13.83
C LEU A 432 -0.18 33.25 13.07
N ARG A 433 0.18 32.52 12.01
CA ARG A 433 1.28 32.86 11.10
C ARG A 433 0.73 33.52 9.86
N PHE A 434 1.33 34.65 9.49
CA PHE A 434 1.10 35.36 8.25
C PHE A 434 2.39 35.33 7.43
N ASN A 435 2.25 35.20 6.11
CA ASN A 435 3.28 35.46 5.10
C ASN A 435 4.65 34.81 5.44
N GLU A 436 4.62 33.52 5.83
CA GLU A 436 5.78 32.80 6.40
C GLU A 436 6.96 32.75 5.41
N PRO A 437 8.11 33.39 5.72
CA PRO A 437 9.18 33.56 4.74
C PRO A 437 9.80 32.19 4.41
N LYS A 438 9.72 31.80 3.13
CA LYS A 438 10.23 30.53 2.61
C LYS A 438 11.64 30.27 3.11
N GLN A 439 11.80 29.29 3.99
CA GLN A 439 13.09 28.86 4.49
C GLN A 439 13.95 28.45 3.28
N LYS A 440 15.01 29.22 3.00
CA LYS A 440 16.04 28.80 2.05
C LYS A 440 16.70 27.56 2.65
N THR A 441 16.44 26.40 2.07
CA THR A 441 17.15 25.16 2.40
C THR A 441 18.65 25.37 2.19
N VAL A 442 19.37 25.65 3.28
CA VAL A 442 20.82 25.70 3.26
C VAL A 442 21.32 24.26 3.22
N LEU A 443 21.49 23.76 1.99
CA LEU A 443 22.27 22.55 1.74
C LEU A 443 23.66 22.74 2.36
N LYS A 444 24.07 21.77 3.17
CA LYS A 444 25.41 21.57 3.71
C LYS A 444 25.91 20.22 3.25
#